data_AF-A0A961BXA3-F1
#
_entry.id   AF-A0A961BXA3-F1
#
_cell.length_a   1.000
_cell.length_b   1.000
_cell.length_c   1.000
_cell.angle_alpha   90.00
_cell.angle_beta   90.00
_cell.angle_gamma   90.00
#
_symmetry.space_group_name_H-M   'P 1'
#
loop_
_entity.id
_entity.type
_entity.pdbx_description
1 polymer ?
#
loop_
_entity_poly.entity_id
_entity_poly.type
_entity_poly.pdbx_seq_one_letter_code
_entity_poly.pdbx_strand_id
1 'polypeptide(L)'
;FVLLGIAVLLILNTIRMAMYARRREIEVMKLVGATNWFIRVPFMMEGLFEGVVGAILAIGTLIGLRGFVEGWVPPPDKYPLFAGFVPATSDILGTSVLIAILGCIVGAIGAGVAVTRFLDV
;
A
#
# COMPACT_ATOMS: atom_id res chain seq x y z
N PHE A 1 1.61 -15.01 7.40
CA PHE A 1 2.65 -14.18 8.06
C PHE A 1 3.91 -13.99 7.22
N VAL A 2 4.48 -15.03 6.62
CA VAL A 2 5.71 -14.91 5.79
C VAL A 2 5.57 -13.89 4.65
N LEU A 3 4.46 -13.93 3.89
CA LEU A 3 4.21 -12.98 2.80
C LEU A 3 4.12 -11.52 3.28
N LEU A 4 3.49 -11.29 4.44
CA LEU A 4 3.44 -9.96 5.06
C LEU A 4 4.84 -9.47 5.42
N GLY A 5 5.67 -10.33 6.00
CA GLY A 5 7.07 -9.99 6.31
C GLY A 5 7.87 -9.62 5.06
N ILE A 6 7.74 -10.40 3.98
CA ILE A 6 8.42 -10.12 2.71
C ILE A 6 7.92 -8.80 2.11
N ALA A 7 6.61 -8.55 2.13
CA ALA A 7 6.03 -7.30 1.64
C ALA A 7 6.58 -6.08 2.41
N VAL A 8 6.66 -6.16 3.74
CA VAL A 8 7.25 -5.09 4.56
C VAL A 8 8.72 -4.84 4.20
N LEU A 9 9.52 -5.90 4.02
CA LEU A 9 10.92 -5.76 3.60
C LEU A 9 11.05 -5.09 2.23
N LEU A 10 10.22 -5.47 1.26
CA LEU A 10 10.20 -4.86 -0.07
C LEU A 10 9.83 -3.38 0.01
N ILE A 11 8.78 -3.03 0.76
CA ILE A 11 8.34 -1.64 0.97
C ILE A 11 9.49 -0.81 1.57
N LEU A 12 10.14 -1.31 2.63
CA LEU A 12 11.25 -0.60 3.28
C LEU A 12 12.44 -0.37 2.34
N ASN A 13 12.76 -1.35 1.49
CA ASN A 13 13.84 -1.23 0.52
C ASN A 13 13.50 -0.23 -0.59
N THR A 14 12.28 -0.28 -1.12
CA THR A 14 11.82 0.67 -2.14
C THR A 14 11.82 2.10 -1.61
N ILE A 15 11.27 2.33 -0.42
CA ILE A 15 11.26 3.67 0.18
C ILE A 15 12.69 4.18 0.40
N ARG A 16 13.61 3.31 0.84
CA ARG A 16 15.03 3.69 0.97
C ARG A 16 15.61 4.15 -0.36
N MET A 17 15.36 3.42 -1.46
CA MET A 17 15.84 3.81 -2.79
C MET A 17 15.24 5.15 -3.25
N ALA A 18 13.93 5.36 -3.03
CA ALA A 18 13.26 6.60 -3.39
C ALA A 18 13.84 7.81 -2.64
N MET A 19 14.12 7.67 -1.35
CA MET A 19 14.74 8.71 -0.53
C MET A 19 16.14 9.08 -1.01
N TYR A 20 16.97 8.10 -1.41
CA TYR A 20 18.29 8.37 -1.97
C TYR A 20 18.24 9.21 -3.25
N ALA A 21 17.22 9.01 -4.08
CA ALA A 21 17.02 9.80 -5.30
C ALA A 21 16.65 11.26 -4.99
N ARG A 22 15.91 11.51 -3.90
CA ARG A 22 15.41 12.84 -3.51
C ARG A 22 16.27 13.59 -2.50
N ARG A 23 17.45 13.05 -2.15
CA ARG A 23 18.36 13.67 -1.16
C ARG A 23 18.71 15.13 -1.48
N ARG A 24 18.89 15.47 -2.76
CA ARG A 24 19.23 16.83 -3.19
C ARG A 24 18.08 17.81 -2.98
N GLU A 25 16.84 17.37 -3.19
CA GLU A 25 15.66 18.21 -2.95
C GLU A 25 15.53 18.53 -1.45
N ILE A 26 15.74 17.52 -0.59
CA ILE A 26 15.74 17.70 0.87
C ILE A 26 16.85 18.64 1.32
N GLU A 27 18.05 18.53 0.74
CA GLU A 27 19.17 19.42 1.00
C GLU A 27 18.84 20.87 0.64
N VAL A 28 18.26 21.10 -0.55
CA VAL A 28 17.77 22.43 -0.95
C VAL A 28 16.73 22.95 0.05
N MET A 29 15.74 22.15 0.44
CA MET A 29 14.74 22.59 1.42
C MET A 29 15.35 22.93 2.79
N LYS A 30 16.35 22.16 3.26
CA LYS A 30 17.10 22.48 4.49
C LYS A 30 17.88 23.79 4.35
N LEU A 31 18.48 24.08 3.19
CA LEU A 31 19.25 25.30 2.95
C LEU A 31 18.41 26.59 3.00
N VAL A 32 17.12 26.51 2.66
CA VAL A 32 16.19 27.65 2.79
C VAL A 32 15.61 27.78 4.21
N GLY A 33 16.06 26.93 5.16
CA GLY A 33 15.62 26.96 6.55
C GLY A 33 14.24 26.30 6.79
N ALA A 34 13.80 25.39 5.91
CA ALA A 34 12.53 24.69 6.11
C ALA A 34 12.58 23.80 7.36
N THR A 35 11.49 23.78 8.14
CA THR A 35 11.38 22.91 9.31
C THR A 35 11.23 21.44 8.89
N ASN A 36 11.70 20.51 9.72
CA ASN A 36 11.60 19.06 9.46
C ASN A 36 10.15 18.60 9.14
N TRP A 37 9.15 19.25 9.74
CA TRP A 37 7.73 18.98 9.45
C TRP A 37 7.33 19.45 8.04
N PHE A 38 7.77 20.63 7.63
CA PHE A 38 7.48 21.17 6.30
C PHE A 38 8.07 20.29 5.19
N ILE A 39 9.24 19.70 5.43
CA ILE A 39 9.85 18.74 4.52
C ILE A 39 9.04 17.43 4.48
N ARG A 40 8.52 16.97 5.63
CA ARG A 40 7.85 15.65 5.75
C ARG A 40 6.47 15.58 5.06
N VAL A 41 5.70 16.65 5.12
CA VAL A 41 4.33 16.71 4.56
C VAL A 41 4.25 16.32 3.08
N PRO A 42 5.05 16.88 2.15
CA PRO A 42 4.97 16.51 0.74
C PRO A 42 5.27 15.03 0.50
N PHE A 43 6.23 14.44 1.22
CA PHE A 43 6.52 13.00 1.12
C PHE A 43 5.39 12.13 1.69
N MET A 44 4.77 12.55 2.79
CA MET A 44 3.59 11.84 3.32
C MET A 44 2.44 11.86 2.33
N MET A 45 2.26 12.96 1.58
CA MET A 45 1.27 13.05 0.51
C MET A 45 1.58 12.13 -0.67
N GLU A 46 2.85 12.04 -1.09
CA GLU A 46 3.28 11.08 -2.11
C GLU A 46 3.02 9.63 -1.67
N GLY A 47 3.39 9.29 -0.43
CA GLY A 47 3.16 7.97 0.14
C GLY A 47 1.68 7.62 0.30
N LEU A 48 0.84 8.60 0.67
CA LEU A 48 -0.61 8.44 0.68
C LEU A 48 -1.13 8.15 -0.73
N PHE A 49 -0.65 8.88 -1.74
CA PHE A 49 -1.07 8.68 -3.12
C PHE A 49 -0.68 7.29 -3.64
N GLU A 50 0.55 6.85 -3.37
CA GLU A 50 0.98 5.46 -3.65
C GLU A 50 0.11 4.43 -2.93
N GLY A 51 -0.23 4.66 -1.66
CA GLY A 51 -1.09 3.78 -0.87
C GLY A 51 -2.51 3.67 -1.43
N VAL A 52 -3.09 4.79 -1.86
CA VAL A 52 -4.42 4.84 -2.50
C VAL A 52 -4.40 4.10 -3.83
N VAL A 53 -3.41 4.37 -4.69
CA VAL A 53 -3.28 3.70 -5.99
C VAL A 53 -3.09 2.19 -5.81
N GLY A 54 -2.24 1.78 -4.86
CA GLY A 54 -2.03 0.38 -4.53
C GLY A 54 -3.31 -0.31 -4.04
N ALA A 55 -4.09 0.35 -3.18
CA ALA A 55 -5.37 -0.18 -2.71
C ALA A 55 -6.40 -0.32 -3.85
N ILE A 56 -6.51 0.67 -4.73
CA ILE A 56 -7.40 0.61 -5.90
C ILE A 56 -7.02 -0.59 -6.79
N LEU A 57 -5.73 -0.75 -7.08
CA LEU A 57 -5.23 -1.87 -7.88
C LEU A 57 -5.50 -3.23 -7.20
N ALA A 58 -5.28 -3.33 -5.89
CA ALA A 58 -5.56 -4.54 -5.14
C ALA A 58 -7.05 -4.92 -5.16
N ILE A 59 -7.93 -3.94 -4.91
CA ILE A 59 -9.39 -4.13 -4.93
C ILE A 59 -9.86 -4.49 -6.34
N GLY A 60 -9.38 -3.78 -7.37
CA GLY A 60 -9.70 -4.07 -8.77
C GLY A 60 -9.27 -5.48 -9.17
N THR A 61 -8.07 -5.90 -8.74
CA THR A 61 -7.57 -7.26 -8.99
C THR A 61 -8.40 -8.30 -8.26
N LEU A 62 -8.81 -8.05 -7.01
CA LEU A 62 -9.66 -8.97 -6.23
C LEU A 62 -11.00 -9.22 -6.94
N ILE A 63 -11.68 -8.14 -7.36
CA ILE A 63 -12.97 -8.22 -8.05
C ILE A 63 -12.81 -8.87 -9.44
N GLY A 64 -11.79 -8.45 -10.19
CA GLY A 64 -11.51 -9.00 -11.52
C GLY A 64 -11.16 -10.48 -11.49
N LEU A 65 -10.34 -10.91 -10.53
CA LEU A 65 -9.96 -12.31 -10.36
C LEU A 65 -11.18 -13.16 -9.96
N ARG A 66 -12.07 -12.65 -9.10
CA ARG A 66 -13.34 -13.32 -8.77
C ARG A 66 -14.18 -13.55 -10.03
N GLY A 67 -14.42 -12.49 -10.81
CA GLY A 67 -15.21 -12.60 -12.05
C GLY A 67 -14.57 -13.55 -13.07
N PHE A 68 -13.24 -13.56 -13.16
CA PHE A 68 -12.51 -14.52 -13.99
C PHE A 68 -12.70 -15.95 -13.48
N VAL A 69 -12.49 -16.21 -12.18
CA VAL A 69 -12.61 -17.57 -11.62
C VAL A 69 -14.04 -18.11 -11.74
N GLU A 70 -15.06 -17.30 -11.47
CA GLU A 70 -16.47 -17.69 -11.61
C GLU A 70 -16.85 -18.01 -13.07
N GLY A 71 -16.19 -17.40 -14.05
CA GLY A 71 -16.41 -17.71 -15.47
C GLY A 71 -15.80 -19.05 -15.93
N TRP A 72 -14.79 -19.56 -15.22
CA TRP A 72 -14.10 -20.81 -15.57
C TRP A 72 -14.49 -21.99 -14.66
N VAL A 73 -15.01 -21.73 -13.46
CA VAL A 73 -15.40 -22.74 -12.47
C VAL A 73 -16.93 -22.93 -12.48
N PRO A 74 -17.44 -24.16 -12.66
CA PRO A 74 -18.89 -24.43 -12.55
C PRO A 74 -19.46 -23.98 -11.20
N PRO A 75 -20.78 -23.70 -11.10
CA PRO A 75 -21.41 -23.19 -9.89
C PRO A 75 -21.03 -23.98 -8.62
N PRO A 76 -20.93 -23.30 -7.45
CA PRO A 76 -20.40 -23.86 -6.19
C PRO A 76 -21.11 -25.15 -5.74
N ASP A 77 -22.35 -25.32 -6.19
CA ASP A 77 -23.27 -26.43 -5.93
C ASP A 77 -22.65 -27.80 -6.31
N LYS A 78 -21.65 -27.83 -7.20
CA LYS A 78 -21.01 -29.05 -7.68
C LYS A 78 -19.82 -29.52 -6.82
N TYR A 79 -19.26 -28.65 -5.97
CA TYR A 79 -18.10 -28.97 -5.12
C TYR A 79 -18.18 -28.31 -3.73
N PRO A 80 -18.86 -28.94 -2.76
CA PRO A 80 -19.02 -28.39 -1.41
C PRO A 80 -17.71 -28.15 -0.64
N LEU A 81 -16.61 -28.80 -1.05
CA LEU A 81 -15.26 -28.56 -0.51
C LEU A 81 -14.71 -27.17 -0.84
N PHE A 82 -15.15 -26.54 -1.93
CA PHE A 82 -14.68 -25.21 -2.37
C PHE A 82 -15.69 -24.09 -2.08
N ALA A 83 -16.89 -24.41 -1.58
CA ALA A 83 -17.90 -23.43 -1.21
C ALA A 83 -17.43 -22.46 -0.11
N GLY A 84 -16.52 -22.90 0.78
CA GLY A 84 -15.89 -22.04 1.79
C GLY A 84 -14.78 -21.12 1.25
N PHE A 85 -14.34 -21.32 0.00
CA PHE A 85 -13.32 -20.50 -0.67
C PHE A 85 -13.92 -19.40 -1.56
N VAL A 86 -15.23 -19.40 -1.77
CA VAL A 86 -15.93 -18.31 -2.46
C VAL A 86 -16.38 -17.31 -1.40
N PRO A 87 -15.68 -16.19 -1.20
CA PRO A 87 -16.08 -15.20 -0.20
C PRO A 87 -17.44 -14.61 -0.55
N ALA A 88 -18.30 -14.46 0.45
CA ALA A 88 -19.59 -13.80 0.31
C ALA A 88 -19.39 -12.32 -0.07
N THR A 89 -20.35 -11.73 -0.78
CA THR A 89 -20.28 -10.32 -1.22
C THR A 89 -20.06 -9.34 -0.06
N SER A 90 -20.58 -9.66 1.14
CA SER A 90 -20.36 -8.89 2.38
C SER A 90 -18.89 -8.89 2.83
N ASP A 91 -18.19 -10.02 2.67
CA ASP A 91 -16.80 -10.17 3.11
C ASP A 91 -15.84 -9.42 2.19
N ILE A 92 -16.19 -9.29 0.90
CA ILE A 92 -15.44 -8.52 -0.09
C ILE A 92 -15.51 -7.02 0.21
N LEU A 93 -16.69 -6.52 0.60
CA LEU A 93 -16.85 -5.12 1.01
C LEU A 93 -16.03 -4.82 2.26
N GLY A 94 -16.09 -5.69 3.28
CA GLY A 94 -15.28 -5.54 4.49
C GLY A 94 -13.77 -5.56 4.19
N THR A 95 -13.33 -6.50 3.34
CA THR A 95 -11.91 -6.64 2.98
C THR A 95 -11.41 -5.47 2.14
N SER A 96 -12.22 -4.96 1.20
CA SER A 96 -11.83 -3.84 0.34
C SER A 96 -11.67 -2.54 1.12
N VAL A 97 -12.59 -2.24 2.04
CA VAL A 97 -12.48 -1.09 2.97
C VAL A 97 -11.22 -1.23 3.84
N LEU A 98 -10.97 -2.42 4.37
CA LEU A 98 -9.80 -2.67 5.21
C LEU A 98 -8.48 -2.51 4.43
N ILE A 99 -8.41 -2.98 3.19
CA ILE A 99 -7.26 -2.78 2.29
C ILE A 99 -7.06 -1.29 1.97
N ALA A 100 -8.14 -0.55 1.71
CA ALA A 100 -8.07 0.89 1.44
C ALA A 100 -7.51 1.66 2.64
N ILE A 101 -8.03 1.39 3.84
CA ILE A 101 -7.57 2.03 5.08
C ILE A 101 -6.10 1.66 5.35
N LEU A 102 -5.75 0.38 5.28
CA LEU A 102 -4.37 -0.06 5.52
C LEU A 102 -3.41 0.48 4.48
N GLY A 103 -3.77 0.51 3.20
CA GLY A 103 -2.95 1.07 2.13
C GLY A 103 -2.63 2.55 2.37
N CYS A 104 -3.65 3.35 2.71
CA CYS A 104 -3.47 4.76 3.06
C CYS A 104 -2.57 4.95 4.29
N ILE A 105 -2.82 4.21 5.37
CA ILE A 105 -2.07 4.31 6.62
C ILE A 105 -0.61 3.91 6.40
N VAL A 106 -0.36 2.75 5.78
CA VAL A 106 0.99 2.23 5.54
C VAL A 106 1.75 3.14 4.58
N GLY A 107 1.11 3.64 3.52
CA GLY A 107 1.73 4.57 2.57
C GLY A 107 2.12 5.89 3.23
N ALA A 108 1.19 6.54 3.93
CA ALA A 108 1.43 7.83 4.58
C ALA A 108 2.46 7.74 5.72
N ILE A 109 2.32 6.74 6.60
CA ILE A 109 3.24 6.55 7.73
C ILE A 109 4.61 6.06 7.23
N GLY A 110 4.64 5.13 6.29
CA GLY A 110 5.87 4.57 5.74
C GLY A 110 6.75 5.64 5.09
N ALA A 111 6.16 6.49 4.25
CA ALA A 111 6.87 7.62 3.65
C ALA A 111 7.32 8.64 4.70
N GLY A 112 6.45 8.98 5.65
CA GLY A 112 6.80 9.89 6.73
C GLY A 112 7.96 9.41 7.61
N VAL A 113 7.98 8.13 8.01
CA VAL A 113 9.04 7.54 8.85
C VAL A 113 10.37 7.42 8.11
N ALA A 114 10.34 7.21 6.79
CA ALA A 114 11.57 7.13 6.03
C ALA A 114 12.29 8.48 5.91
N VAL A 115 11.54 9.57 5.74
CA VAL A 115 12.11 10.92 5.65
C VAL A 115 12.84 11.31 6.93
N THR A 116 12.29 10.97 8.10
CA THR A 116 12.92 11.33 9.39
C THR A 116 14.32 10.76 9.56
N ARG A 117 14.58 9.54 9.04
CA ARG A 117 15.92 8.94 9.10
C ARG A 117 16.99 9.66 8.28
N PHE A 118 16.59 10.43 7.27
CA PHE A 118 17.50 11.25 6.45
C PHE A 118 17.54 12.71 6.88
N LEU A 119 16.56 13.15 7.68
CA LEU A 119 16.59 14.47 8.31
C LEU A 119 17.54 14.52 9.51
N ASP A 120 17.72 13.40 10.22
CA ASP A 120 18.61 13.28 11.39
C ASP A 120 20.10 13.04 11.04
N VAL A 121 20.50 13.30 9.78
CA VAL A 121 21.90 13.37 9.32
C VAL A 121 22.16 14.78 8.79
#